data_AF-A0A3N0C8G6-F1
#
_entry.id   AF-A0A3N0C8G6-F1
#
_cell.length_a   1.000
_cell.length_b   1.000
_cell.length_c   1.000
_cell.angle_alpha   90.00
_cell.angle_beta   90.00
_cell.angle_gamma   90.00
#
_symmetry.space_group_name_H-M   'P 1'
#
loop_
_entity.id
_entity.type
_entity.pdbx_description
1 polymer ?
#
loop_
_entity_poly.entity_id
_entity_poly.type
_entity_poly.pdbx_seq_one_letter_code
_entity_poly.pdbx_strand_id
1 'polypeptide(L)'
;MTGEFAIRRLLAADLDRALAVVRTWTAHPDEHVRRLASEGTRPYLPWAVRVPALRARPAATIPLLDALYRDPHEYVRRSVANHLNDLARHAPDAVLETAAGWLAEPDANTAWVVRHGLRTLVKKANPGALALELQINGIRSGHTEFMVEAET
;
A
#
# COMPACT_ATOMS: atom_id res chain seq x y z
N MET A 1 11.45 19.08 -11.96
CA MET A 1 11.49 18.70 -10.53
C MET A 1 10.07 18.30 -10.14
N THR A 2 9.84 17.07 -9.71
CA THR A 2 8.50 16.57 -9.35
C THR A 2 8.14 17.03 -7.93
N GLY A 3 6.84 17.30 -7.67
CA GLY A 3 6.37 17.79 -6.36
C GLY A 3 6.64 16.82 -5.19
N GLU A 4 6.87 15.54 -5.50
CA GLU A 4 7.17 14.48 -4.53
C GLU A 4 8.46 14.71 -3.74
N PHE A 5 9.43 15.46 -4.27
CA PHE A 5 10.65 15.81 -3.53
C PHE A 5 10.45 17.06 -2.65
N ALA A 6 9.70 18.04 -3.16
CA ALA A 6 9.46 19.30 -2.46
C ALA A 6 8.67 19.10 -1.16
N ILE A 7 7.62 18.27 -1.20
CA ILE A 7 6.77 17.99 -0.04
C ILE A 7 7.52 17.38 1.14
N ARG A 8 8.63 16.67 0.89
CA ARG A 8 9.34 15.94 1.94
C ARG A 8 9.98 16.84 2.99
N ARG A 9 10.32 18.07 2.61
CA ARG A 9 10.76 19.08 3.58
C ARG A 9 9.64 19.48 4.53
N LEU A 10 8.41 19.61 4.02
CA LEU A 10 7.23 19.93 4.84
C LEU A 10 6.90 18.77 5.79
N LEU A 11 6.89 17.54 5.27
CA LEU A 11 6.66 16.33 6.07
C LEU A 11 7.72 16.13 7.16
N ALA A 12 8.98 16.52 6.89
CA ALA A 12 10.07 16.45 7.86
C ALA A 12 9.98 17.56 8.93
N ALA A 13 9.45 18.73 8.58
CA ALA A 13 9.29 19.85 9.50
C ALA A 13 8.10 19.63 10.46
N ASP A 14 6.96 19.19 9.93
CA ASP A 14 5.75 18.93 10.72
C ASP A 14 4.89 17.88 9.99
N LEU A 15 4.98 16.63 10.43
CA LEU A 15 4.33 15.51 9.75
C LEU A 15 2.80 15.61 9.84
N ASP A 16 2.25 15.93 11.02
CA ASP A 16 0.80 15.91 11.22
C ASP A 16 0.11 17.04 10.46
N ARG A 17 0.69 18.26 10.50
CA ARG A 17 0.18 19.38 9.73
C ARG A 17 0.29 19.13 8.23
N ALA A 18 1.41 18.57 7.77
CA ALA A 18 1.58 18.25 6.36
C ALA A 18 0.59 17.17 5.90
N LEU A 19 0.39 16.10 6.66
CA LEU A 19 -0.57 15.04 6.33
C LEU A 19 -2.01 15.55 6.33
N ALA A 20 -2.37 16.48 7.21
CA ALA A 20 -3.69 17.12 7.20
C ALA A 20 -3.96 17.83 5.86
N VAL A 21 -2.97 18.53 5.31
CA VAL A 21 -3.07 19.16 3.98
C VAL A 21 -3.08 18.10 2.88
N VAL A 22 -2.19 17.11 2.93
CA VAL A 22 -2.14 16.04 1.91
C VAL A 22 -3.45 15.26 1.84
N ARG A 23 -4.15 15.09 2.96
CA ARG A 23 -5.46 14.44 2.96
C ARG A 23 -6.49 15.16 2.11
N THR A 24 -6.41 16.48 1.95
CA THR A 24 -7.35 17.19 1.06
C THR A 24 -7.04 16.91 -0.41
N TRP A 25 -5.81 16.52 -0.74
CA TRP A 25 -5.39 16.23 -2.11
C TRP A 25 -5.97 14.93 -2.64
N THR A 26 -6.39 14.00 -1.77
CA THR A 26 -6.97 12.72 -2.20
C THR A 26 -8.31 12.88 -2.92
N ALA A 27 -8.99 14.02 -2.75
CA ALA A 27 -10.24 14.36 -3.43
C ALA A 27 -10.06 15.37 -4.58
N HIS A 28 -8.82 15.72 -4.94
CA HIS A 28 -8.56 16.71 -5.98
C HIS A 28 -8.97 16.19 -7.37
N PRO A 29 -9.53 17.02 -8.27
CA PRO A 29 -9.96 16.58 -9.60
C PRO A 29 -8.81 16.05 -10.48
N ASP A 30 -7.61 16.61 -10.33
CA ASP A 30 -6.39 16.20 -11.04
C ASP A 30 -5.74 14.96 -10.41
N GLU A 31 -5.55 13.90 -11.19
CA GLU A 31 -4.92 12.64 -10.80
C GLU A 31 -3.45 12.78 -10.41
N HIS A 32 -2.72 13.77 -10.90
CA HIS A 32 -1.35 14.04 -10.51
C HIS A 32 -1.27 14.52 -9.07
N VAL A 33 -2.24 15.32 -8.63
CA VAL A 33 -2.36 15.78 -7.24
C VAL A 33 -2.74 14.63 -6.31
N ARG A 34 -3.71 13.79 -6.72
CA ARG A 34 -4.06 12.57 -5.97
C ARG A 34 -2.90 11.59 -5.89
N ARG A 35 -2.18 11.36 -7.00
CA ARG A 35 -0.97 10.54 -6.97
C ARG A 35 0.07 11.13 -6.04
N LEU A 36 0.31 12.43 -6.06
CA LEU A 36 1.27 13.08 -5.18
C LEU A 36 0.97 12.81 -3.70
N ALA A 37 -0.31 12.76 -3.32
CA ALA A 37 -0.71 12.42 -1.96
C ALA A 37 -0.19 11.05 -1.50
N SER A 38 -0.29 10.05 -2.37
CA SER A 38 0.28 8.71 -2.13
C SER A 38 1.80 8.68 -2.29
N GLU A 39 2.34 9.19 -3.41
CA GLU A 39 3.75 9.06 -3.80
C GLU A 39 4.69 9.86 -2.88
N GLY A 40 4.34 11.12 -2.62
CA GLY A 40 5.17 12.04 -1.83
C GLY A 40 5.31 11.61 -0.36
N THR A 41 4.32 10.87 0.15
CA THR A 41 4.26 10.37 1.53
C THR A 41 4.81 8.95 1.68
N ARG A 42 5.38 8.34 0.63
CA ARG A 42 5.99 7.01 0.73
C ARG A 42 7.18 7.01 1.72
N PRO A 43 7.24 6.02 2.64
CA PRO A 43 8.38 5.89 3.56
C PRO A 43 9.67 5.47 2.83
N TYR A 44 9.55 4.77 1.68
CA TYR A 44 10.65 4.33 0.84
C TYR A 44 10.63 4.84 -0.60
N LEU A 45 10.31 6.13 -0.78
CA LEU A 45 10.45 6.79 -2.07
C LEU A 45 11.92 6.77 -2.56
N PRO A 46 12.22 6.21 -3.75
CA PRO A 46 13.57 6.21 -4.31
C PRO A 46 14.13 7.62 -4.50
N TRP A 47 15.44 7.78 -4.30
CA TRP A 47 16.20 9.03 -4.50
C TRP A 47 15.76 10.24 -3.65
N ALA A 48 14.75 10.09 -2.81
CA ALA A 48 14.22 11.16 -1.98
C ALA A 48 14.81 11.15 -0.56
N VAL A 49 14.93 12.33 0.05
CA VAL A 49 15.38 12.46 1.45
C VAL A 49 14.46 11.67 2.37
N ARG A 50 14.99 10.89 3.31
CA ARG A 50 14.16 10.12 4.24
C ARG A 50 13.42 11.06 5.20
N VAL A 51 12.17 10.74 5.49
CA VAL A 51 11.39 11.38 6.56
C VAL A 51 11.22 10.32 7.66
N PRO A 52 12.05 10.33 8.72
CA PRO A 52 12.05 9.28 9.74
C PRO A 52 10.68 9.04 10.39
N ALA A 53 9.91 10.11 10.57
CA ALA A 53 8.58 10.05 11.18
C ALA A 53 7.59 9.17 10.40
N LEU A 54 7.68 9.10 9.06
CA LEU A 54 6.84 8.21 8.25
C LEU A 54 7.12 6.72 8.50
N ARG A 55 8.37 6.38 8.87
CA ARG A 55 8.74 5.01 9.25
C ARG A 55 8.39 4.69 10.69
N ALA A 56 8.47 5.69 11.58
CA ALA A 56 8.12 5.54 12.99
C ALA A 56 6.59 5.43 13.20
N ARG A 57 5.79 6.05 12.31
CA ARG A 57 4.33 6.05 12.36
C ARG A 57 3.71 5.55 11.04
N PRO A 58 3.88 4.27 10.69
CA PRO A 58 3.40 3.73 9.41
C PRO A 58 1.88 3.86 9.24
N ALA A 59 1.11 3.82 10.34
CA ALA A 59 -0.34 4.02 10.31
C ALA A 59 -0.76 5.44 9.87
N ALA A 60 0.14 6.44 9.94
CA ALA A 60 -0.21 7.82 9.65
C ALA A 60 -0.59 8.07 8.18
N THR A 61 -0.14 7.22 7.25
CA THR A 61 -0.46 7.35 5.81
C THR A 61 -1.55 6.39 5.33
N ILE A 62 -1.98 5.42 6.14
CA ILE A 62 -3.06 4.48 5.79
C ILE A 62 -4.34 5.22 5.36
N PRO A 63 -4.80 6.28 6.06
CA PRO A 63 -5.99 7.02 5.64
C PRO A 63 -5.89 7.67 4.25
N LEU A 64 -4.67 7.94 3.76
CA LEU A 64 -4.47 8.43 2.38
C LEU A 64 -4.64 7.30 1.37
N LEU A 65 -4.18 6.09 1.71
CA LEU A 65 -4.31 4.92 0.85
C LEU A 65 -5.75 4.44 0.79
N ASP A 66 -6.46 4.42 1.92
CA ASP A 66 -7.90 4.12 2.00
C ASP A 66 -8.74 5.03 1.11
N ALA A 67 -8.37 6.31 1.00
CA ALA A 67 -9.06 7.26 0.14
C ALA A 67 -8.79 7.03 -1.35
N LEU A 68 -7.73 6.30 -1.73
CA LEU A 68 -7.19 6.26 -3.09
C LEU A 68 -7.11 4.86 -3.72
N TYR A 69 -7.30 3.77 -2.97
CA TYR A 69 -7.12 2.42 -3.53
C TYR A 69 -8.11 2.07 -4.65
N ARG A 70 -9.29 2.71 -4.66
CA ARG A 70 -10.29 2.63 -5.75
C ARG A 70 -10.26 3.81 -6.72
N ASP A 71 -9.16 4.59 -6.76
CA ASP A 71 -9.05 5.72 -7.70
C ASP A 71 -9.33 5.26 -9.14
N PRO A 72 -10.07 6.02 -9.97
CA PRO A 72 -10.36 5.62 -11.35
C PRO A 72 -9.10 5.48 -12.21
N HIS A 73 -7.99 6.14 -11.87
CA HIS A 73 -6.76 6.12 -12.67
C HIS A 73 -5.76 5.07 -12.16
N GLU A 74 -5.33 4.17 -13.04
CA GLU A 74 -4.28 3.17 -12.74
C GLU A 74 -3.00 3.83 -12.23
N TYR A 75 -2.68 5.02 -12.77
CA TYR A 75 -1.56 5.85 -12.36
C TYR A 75 -1.51 6.10 -10.84
N VAL A 76 -2.67 6.39 -10.23
CA VAL A 76 -2.81 6.61 -8.79
C VAL A 76 -2.79 5.29 -8.04
N ARG A 77 -3.57 4.29 -8.49
CA ARG A 77 -3.64 2.95 -7.87
C ARG A 77 -2.27 2.26 -7.79
N ARG A 78 -1.43 2.42 -8.81
CA ARG A 78 -0.05 1.92 -8.82
C ARG A 78 0.83 2.58 -7.75
N SER A 79 0.63 3.87 -7.50
CA SER A 79 1.31 4.56 -6.40
C SER A 79 0.84 4.03 -5.05
N VAL A 80 -0.47 3.85 -4.87
CA VAL A 80 -1.06 3.28 -3.64
C VAL A 80 -0.48 1.89 -3.36
N ALA A 81 -0.46 1.01 -4.36
CA ALA A 81 0.09 -0.33 -4.21
C ALA A 81 1.60 -0.33 -3.92
N ASN A 82 2.37 0.60 -4.50
CA ASN A 82 3.78 0.76 -4.14
C ASN A 82 3.97 1.30 -2.72
N HIS A 83 3.13 2.22 -2.27
CA HIS A 83 3.13 2.72 -0.90
C HIS A 83 2.80 1.60 0.09
N LEU A 84 1.75 0.81 -0.17
CA LEU A 84 1.38 -0.33 0.66
C LEU A 84 2.54 -1.34 0.79
N ASN A 85 3.22 -1.65 -0.32
CA ASN A 85 4.40 -2.52 -0.31
C ASN A 85 5.59 -1.95 0.47
N ASP A 86 5.74 -0.63 0.52
CA ASP A 86 6.77 0.04 1.32
C ASP A 86 6.47 -0.07 2.83
N LEU A 87 5.19 0.08 3.21
CA LEU A 87 4.73 -0.13 4.60
C LEU A 87 4.93 -1.58 5.03
N ALA A 88 4.67 -2.55 4.15
CA ALA A 88 4.81 -3.98 4.42
C ALA A 88 6.21 -4.40 4.90
N ARG A 89 7.24 -3.57 4.66
CA ARG A 89 8.61 -3.82 5.13
C ARG A 89 8.77 -3.73 6.65
N HIS A 90 7.90 -2.99 7.34
CA HIS A 90 8.06 -2.67 8.77
C HIS A 90 6.74 -2.60 9.55
N ALA A 91 5.59 -2.67 8.87
CA ALA A 91 4.27 -2.80 9.48
C ALA A 91 3.41 -3.84 8.72
N PRO A 92 3.85 -5.11 8.67
CA PRO A 92 3.15 -6.15 7.92
C PRO A 92 1.72 -6.36 8.41
N ASP A 93 1.49 -6.37 9.74
CA ASP A 93 0.17 -6.67 10.30
C ASP A 93 -0.85 -5.59 9.93
N ALA A 94 -0.50 -4.31 10.08
CA ALA A 94 -1.36 -3.20 9.68
C ALA A 94 -1.66 -3.19 8.16
N VAL A 95 -0.68 -3.60 7.34
CA VAL A 95 -0.87 -3.74 5.88
C VAL A 95 -1.83 -4.89 5.55
N LEU A 96 -1.72 -6.02 6.25
CA LEU A 96 -2.61 -7.17 6.06
C LEU A 96 -4.04 -6.84 6.50
N GLU A 97 -4.20 -6.15 7.63
CA GLU A 97 -5.50 -5.67 8.11
C GLU A 97 -6.13 -4.71 7.11
N THR A 98 -5.36 -3.73 6.61
CA THR A 98 -5.82 -2.78 5.59
C THR A 98 -6.25 -3.51 4.31
N ALA A 99 -5.43 -4.43 3.81
CA ALA A 99 -5.72 -5.19 2.60
C ALA A 99 -6.95 -6.10 2.76
N ALA A 100 -7.11 -6.75 3.90
CA ALA A 100 -8.30 -7.54 4.22
C ALA A 100 -9.55 -6.67 4.24
N GLY A 101 -9.48 -5.48 4.85
CA GLY A 101 -10.56 -4.49 4.85
C GLY A 101 -10.96 -4.05 3.44
N TRP A 102 -9.98 -3.79 2.55
CA TRP A 102 -10.27 -3.45 1.16
C TRP A 102 -10.93 -4.60 0.40
N LEU A 103 -10.51 -5.85 0.65
CA LEU A 103 -11.08 -7.04 0.03
C LEU A 103 -12.47 -7.43 0.54
N ALA A 104 -12.90 -6.89 1.69
CA ALA A 104 -14.27 -7.08 2.18
C ALA A 104 -15.30 -6.35 1.30
N GLU A 105 -14.92 -5.21 0.72
CA GLU A 105 -15.76 -4.40 -0.15
C GLU A 105 -14.97 -4.03 -1.43
N PRO A 106 -14.68 -4.96 -2.36
CA PRO A 106 -13.79 -4.67 -3.47
C PRO A 106 -14.50 -3.98 -4.63
N ASP A 107 -13.78 -3.12 -5.36
CA ASP A 107 -14.10 -2.80 -6.75
C ASP A 107 -13.35 -3.72 -7.74
N ALA A 108 -13.53 -3.49 -9.05
CA ALA A 108 -12.87 -4.27 -10.10
C ALA A 108 -11.32 -4.20 -10.06
N ASN A 109 -10.73 -3.18 -9.41
CA ASN A 109 -9.28 -2.97 -9.37
C ASN A 109 -8.64 -3.36 -8.04
N THR A 110 -9.44 -3.51 -6.99
CA THR A 110 -8.98 -3.70 -5.61
C THR A 110 -8.07 -4.92 -5.47
N ALA A 111 -8.43 -6.04 -6.11
CA ALA A 111 -7.61 -7.24 -6.13
C ALA A 111 -6.20 -6.97 -6.69
N TRP A 112 -6.08 -6.21 -7.79
CA TRP A 112 -4.78 -5.88 -8.37
C TRP A 112 -3.94 -5.01 -7.42
N VAL A 113 -4.55 -4.01 -6.79
CA VAL A 113 -3.87 -3.13 -5.82
C VAL A 113 -3.32 -3.93 -4.65
N VAL A 114 -4.12 -4.85 -4.10
CA VAL A 114 -3.72 -5.71 -2.99
C VAL A 114 -2.61 -6.68 -3.40
N ARG A 115 -2.76 -7.43 -4.50
CA ARG A 115 -1.70 -8.34 -4.99
C ARG A 115 -0.38 -7.60 -5.18
N HIS A 116 -0.42 -6.46 -5.89
CA HIS A 116 0.79 -5.68 -6.15
C HIS A 116 1.37 -5.12 -4.85
N GLY A 117 0.54 -4.67 -3.91
CA GLY A 117 0.96 -4.15 -2.61
C GLY A 117 1.55 -5.20 -1.66
N LEU A 118 1.09 -6.45 -1.74
CA LEU A 118 1.55 -7.54 -0.87
C LEU A 118 2.72 -8.34 -1.46
N ARG A 119 3.17 -8.05 -2.70
CA ARG A 119 4.20 -8.82 -3.43
C ARG A 119 5.46 -9.16 -2.61
N THR A 120 5.93 -8.26 -1.75
CA THR A 120 7.11 -8.53 -0.90
C THR A 120 6.79 -9.52 0.22
N LEU A 121 5.59 -9.46 0.80
CA LEU A 121 5.14 -10.41 1.83
C LEU A 121 4.84 -11.78 1.24
N VAL A 122 4.23 -11.83 0.05
CA VAL A 122 4.03 -13.08 -0.70
C VAL A 122 5.37 -13.75 -1.01
N LYS A 123 6.35 -12.98 -1.51
CA LYS A 123 7.71 -13.49 -1.76
C LYS A 123 8.40 -14.03 -0.49
N LYS A 124 8.04 -13.51 0.69
CA LYS A 124 8.53 -13.96 1.99
C LYS A 124 7.69 -15.10 2.59
N ALA A 125 6.75 -15.66 1.84
CA ALA A 125 5.80 -16.67 2.32
C ALA A 125 5.07 -16.27 3.60
N ASN A 126 4.73 -14.98 3.76
CA ASN A 126 3.95 -14.53 4.91
C ASN A 126 2.55 -15.19 4.87
N PRO A 127 2.12 -15.90 5.93
CA PRO A 127 0.86 -16.65 5.92
C PRO A 127 -0.37 -15.80 5.63
N GLY A 128 -0.45 -14.59 6.22
CA GLY A 128 -1.57 -13.67 5.99
C GLY A 128 -1.62 -13.18 4.55
N ALA A 129 -0.48 -12.84 3.96
CA ALA A 129 -0.43 -12.43 2.55
C ALA A 129 -0.80 -13.56 1.60
N LEU A 130 -0.37 -14.79 1.88
CA LEU A 130 -0.75 -15.97 1.09
C LEU A 130 -2.26 -16.26 1.21
N ALA A 131 -2.83 -16.14 2.42
CA ALA A 131 -4.26 -16.31 2.62
C ALA A 131 -5.08 -15.31 1.80
N LEU A 132 -4.69 -14.03 1.78
CA LEU A 132 -5.35 -13.01 0.97
C LEU A 132 -5.17 -13.26 -0.54
N GLU A 133 -4.01 -13.73 -0.98
CA GLU A 133 -3.77 -14.10 -2.39
C GLU A 133 -4.69 -15.26 -2.83
N LEU A 134 -4.86 -16.27 -1.98
CA LEU A 134 -5.78 -17.39 -2.23
C LEU A 134 -7.24 -16.90 -2.30
N GLN A 135 -7.66 -16.03 -1.37
CA GLN A 135 -8.99 -15.42 -1.38
C GLN A 135 -9.25 -14.66 -2.70
N ILE A 136 -8.27 -13.87 -3.15
CA ILE A 136 -8.35 -13.12 -4.41
C ILE A 136 -8.50 -14.09 -5.60
N ASN A 137 -7.86 -15.25 -5.56
CA ASN A 137 -7.96 -16.28 -6.61
C ASN A 137 -9.21 -17.17 -6.47
N GLY A 138 -10.15 -16.80 -5.59
CA GLY A 138 -11.43 -17.50 -5.42
C GLY A 138 -11.38 -18.70 -4.47
N ILE A 139 -10.23 -18.96 -3.83
CA ILE A 139 -10.07 -20.06 -2.87
C ILE A 139 -10.46 -19.54 -1.49
N ARG A 140 -11.63 -19.97 -1.00
CA ARG A 140 -12.18 -19.57 0.31
C ARG A 140 -11.82 -20.54 1.44
N SER A 141 -11.53 -21.79 1.10
CA SER A 141 -11.09 -22.87 2.00
C SER A 141 -10.68 -24.10 1.19
N GLY A 142 -9.66 -24.83 1.64
CA GLY A 142 -9.31 -26.15 1.10
C GLY A 142 -8.18 -26.79 1.91
N HIS A 143 -8.40 -27.99 2.42
CA HIS A 143 -7.29 -28.88 2.79
C HIS A 143 -6.74 -29.48 1.50
N THR A 144 -5.44 -29.36 1.27
CA THR A 144 -4.74 -30.09 0.21
C THR A 144 -3.67 -30.93 0.87
N GLU A 145 -3.82 -32.25 0.79
CA GLU A 145 -2.74 -33.19 1.10
C GLU A 145 -1.77 -33.18 -0.09
N PHE A 146 -0.50 -32.95 0.18
CA PHE A 146 0.56 -33.09 -0.81
C PHE A 146 1.29 -34.40 -0.50
N MET A 147 1.19 -35.39 -1.39
CA MET A 147 2.11 -36.53 -1.35
C MET A 147 3.44 -36.09 -1.93
N VAL A 148 4.49 -36.15 -1.11
CA VAL A 148 5.87 -36.00 -1.57
C VAL A 148 6.36 -37.38 -1.98
N GLU A 149 6.43 -37.65 -3.27
CA GLU A 149 7.14 -38.82 -3.78
C GLU A 149 8.65 -38.57 -3.65
N ALA A 150 9.31 -39.34 -2.78
CA ALA A 150 10.76 -39.39 -2.73
C ALA A 150 11.22 -40.43 -3.75
N GLU A 151 11.84 -40.00 -4.84
CA GLU A 151 12.59 -40.90 -5.73
C GLU A 151 13.85 -41.38 -4.98
N THR A 152 13.91 -42.68 -4.69
CA THR A 152 15.10 -43.40 -4.21
C THR A 152 16.03 -43.80 -5.35
#